data_AF-A0A5P8WH47-F1
#
_entry.id   AF-A0A5P8WH47-F1
#
_cell.length_a   1.000
_cell.length_b   1.000
_cell.length_c   1.000
_cell.angle_alpha   90.00
_cell.angle_beta   90.00
_cell.angle_gamma   90.00
#
_symmetry.space_group_name_H-M   'P 1'
#
loop_
_entity.id
_entity.type
_entity.pdbx_description
1 polymer ?
#
loop_
_entity_poly.entity_id
_entity_poly.type
_entity_poly.pdbx_seq_one_letter_code
_entity_poly.pdbx_strand_id
1 'polypeptide(L)'
;MSGLGFTHWGALAAIAVGVSFCTIDYANAKVTASTSGLGNAGNITINSDSFSLQDGAQITSVTFGQGNAGTIKVNATDFFTISDNNSNFTGGLFVESQSTTGTAGDIIVTSPRVTLNNGGTLNAQSASGNGGDINLQTDLLLLRRGASISTTAGTVLTGGNGGNISINT
;
A
#
# COMPACT_ATOMS: atom_id res chain seq x y z
N MET A 1 40.79 -10.23 4.06
CA MET A 1 39.40 -10.34 4.56
C MET A 1 38.50 -10.02 3.39
N SER A 2 38.16 -11.04 2.60
CA SER A 2 37.31 -10.91 1.42
C SER A 2 35.87 -10.72 1.86
N GLY A 3 35.34 -9.52 1.65
CA GLY A 3 33.94 -9.22 1.87
C GLY A 3 33.08 -10.08 0.96
N LEU A 4 32.12 -10.80 1.53
CA LEU A 4 31.11 -11.52 0.76
C LEU A 4 30.14 -10.49 0.20
N GLY A 5 30.28 -10.19 -1.08
CA GLY A 5 29.27 -9.48 -1.85
C GLY A 5 28.10 -10.43 -2.12
N PHE A 6 26.95 -10.16 -1.52
CA PHE A 6 25.70 -10.79 -1.93
C PHE A 6 25.02 -9.89 -2.95
N THR A 7 25.32 -10.08 -4.24
CA THR A 7 24.47 -9.60 -5.32
C THR A 7 23.29 -10.57 -5.44
N HIS A 8 22.27 -10.36 -4.62
CA HIS A 8 21.02 -11.07 -4.75
C HIS A 8 20.15 -10.39 -5.82
N TRP A 9 20.24 -10.90 -7.05
CA TRP A 9 19.26 -10.61 -8.10
C TRP A 9 18.14 -11.65 -7.97
N GLY A 10 16.97 -11.25 -7.44
CA GLY A 10 15.71 -11.90 -7.83
C GLY A 10 14.83 -12.61 -6.79
N ALA A 11 14.98 -12.43 -5.48
CA ALA A 11 13.93 -12.86 -4.53
C ALA A 11 13.10 -11.65 -4.11
N LEU A 12 11.81 -11.76 -4.40
CA LEU A 12 10.76 -10.95 -3.83
C LEU A 12 10.84 -11.08 -2.30
N ALA A 13 11.29 -10.03 -1.62
CA ALA A 13 11.11 -9.94 -0.18
C ALA A 13 9.60 -9.79 0.07
N ALA A 14 9.04 -10.55 1.01
CA ALA A 14 7.62 -10.43 1.35
C ALA A 14 7.47 -10.30 2.86
N ILE A 15 6.53 -9.44 3.27
CA ILE A 15 6.08 -9.33 4.66
C ILE A 15 4.71 -9.99 4.73
N ALA A 16 4.56 -10.98 5.60
CA ALA A 16 3.28 -11.63 5.85
C ALA A 16 2.90 -11.51 7.32
N VAL A 17 1.70 -11.00 7.60
CA VAL A 17 1.11 -10.94 8.93
C VAL A 17 -0.14 -11.81 8.92
N GLY A 18 -0.24 -12.77 9.84
CA GLY A 18 -1.36 -13.69 9.95
C GLY A 18 -1.80 -13.84 11.40
N VAL A 19 -2.88 -13.15 11.79
CA VAL A 19 -3.39 -13.11 13.18
C VAL A 19 -4.89 -12.84 13.17
N SER A 20 -5.66 -13.35 14.15
CA SER A 20 -7.11 -13.08 14.22
C SER A 20 -7.44 -11.58 14.29
N PHE A 21 -6.69 -10.84 15.11
CA PHE A 21 -6.85 -9.41 15.27
C PHE A 21 -5.53 -8.72 14.98
N CYS A 22 -5.51 -7.88 13.95
CA CYS A 22 -4.36 -7.05 13.63
C CYS A 22 -4.74 -5.58 13.86
N THR A 23 -3.99 -4.89 14.71
CA THR A 23 -4.10 -3.44 14.87
C THR A 23 -2.71 -2.84 14.73
N ILE A 24 -2.59 -1.88 13.82
CA ILE A 24 -1.41 -1.04 13.68
C ILE A 24 -1.86 0.37 14.02
N ASP A 25 -1.31 0.90 15.10
CA ASP A 25 -1.76 2.14 15.72
C ASP A 25 -0.54 3.02 16.02
N TYR A 26 -0.78 4.33 16.13
CA TYR A 26 0.18 5.41 16.38
C TYR A 26 0.91 5.93 15.12
N ALA A 27 1.16 7.24 15.12
CA ALA A 27 1.60 8.04 13.97
C ALA A 27 2.90 7.60 13.28
N ASN A 28 3.70 6.80 13.98
CA ASN A 28 5.00 6.34 13.51
C ASN A 28 5.04 4.81 13.32
N ALA A 29 3.92 4.11 13.52
CA ALA A 29 3.85 2.68 13.26
C ALA A 29 3.80 2.45 11.75
N LYS A 30 4.84 1.77 11.23
CA LYS A 30 4.99 1.51 9.81
C LYS A 30 5.35 0.06 9.55
N VAL A 31 4.68 -0.55 8.57
CA VAL A 31 5.12 -1.79 7.93
C VAL A 31 5.57 -1.43 6.53
N THR A 32 6.87 -1.64 6.24
CA THR A 32 7.46 -1.15 4.99
C THR A 32 8.25 -2.23 4.28
N ALA A 33 7.94 -2.42 2.99
CA ALA A 33 8.74 -3.17 2.06
C ALA A 33 9.32 -2.19 1.02
N SER A 34 10.64 -2.06 0.94
CA SER A 34 11.24 -1.09 0.02
C SER A 34 12.47 -1.60 -0.72
N THR A 35 12.74 -1.00 -1.88
CA THR A 35 13.92 -1.24 -2.69
C THR A 35 14.46 0.08 -3.23
N SER A 36 15.78 0.18 -3.36
CA SER A 36 16.46 1.25 -4.10
C SER A 36 17.23 0.73 -5.31
N GLY A 37 17.14 -0.58 -5.58
CA GLY A 37 17.87 -1.26 -6.64
C GLY A 37 17.07 -1.42 -7.93
N LEU A 38 17.56 -2.30 -8.78
CA LEU A 38 16.90 -2.66 -10.04
C LEU A 38 15.74 -3.65 -9.83
N GLY A 39 15.68 -4.33 -8.68
CA GLY A 39 14.59 -5.24 -8.32
C GLY A 39 13.37 -4.53 -7.78
N ASN A 40 12.20 -5.19 -7.86
CA ASN A 40 10.93 -4.68 -7.35
C ASN A 40 10.89 -4.60 -5.82
N ALA A 41 10.06 -3.70 -5.29
CA ALA A 41 9.80 -3.64 -3.86
C ALA A 41 9.01 -4.89 -3.43
N GLY A 42 9.12 -5.20 -2.15
CA GLY A 42 8.49 -6.39 -1.60
C GLY A 42 6.97 -6.30 -1.50
N ASN A 43 6.32 -7.46 -1.50
CA ASN A 43 4.87 -7.55 -1.29
C ASN A 43 4.55 -7.59 0.21
N ILE A 44 3.42 -7.03 0.59
CA ILE A 44 2.92 -7.08 1.97
C ILE A 44 1.56 -7.77 1.96
N THR A 45 1.40 -8.83 2.73
CA THR A 45 0.13 -9.54 2.88
C THR A 45 -0.33 -9.55 4.33
N ILE A 46 -1.53 -9.05 4.58
CA ILE A 46 -2.19 -9.10 5.89
C ILE A 46 -3.36 -10.07 5.78
N ASN A 47 -3.37 -11.11 6.62
CA ASN A 47 -4.50 -12.02 6.79
C ASN A 47 -4.97 -11.92 8.24
N SER A 48 -6.24 -11.58 8.42
CA SER A 48 -6.84 -11.52 9.76
C SER A 48 -8.33 -11.72 9.72
N ASP A 49 -8.95 -11.89 10.89
CA ASP A 49 -10.40 -11.82 11.00
C ASP A 49 -10.79 -10.33 10.94
N SER A 50 -10.18 -9.52 11.79
CA SER A 50 -10.39 -8.07 11.85
C SER A 50 -9.07 -7.30 11.75
N PHE A 51 -9.02 -6.28 10.87
CA PHE A 51 -7.84 -5.45 10.66
C PHE A 51 -8.14 -3.95 10.82
N SER A 52 -7.31 -3.26 11.61
CA SER A 52 -7.41 -1.81 11.80
C SER A 52 -6.06 -1.11 11.65
N LEU A 53 -6.05 -0.02 10.88
CA LEU A 53 -5.02 1.02 10.88
C LEU A 53 -5.57 2.28 11.59
N GLN A 54 -4.83 2.80 12.56
CA GLN A 54 -5.27 3.93 13.40
C GLN A 54 -4.17 5.00 13.52
N ASP A 55 -4.62 6.23 13.78
CA ASP A 55 -3.80 7.35 14.26
C ASP A 55 -2.52 7.62 13.45
N GLY A 56 -2.62 7.62 12.12
CA GLY A 56 -1.51 7.92 11.21
C GLY A 56 -0.62 6.71 10.85
N ALA A 57 -0.98 5.49 11.28
CA ALA A 57 -0.26 4.28 10.93
C ALA A 57 -0.23 4.02 9.41
N GLN A 58 0.88 3.48 8.90
CA GLN A 58 1.09 3.27 7.46
C GLN A 58 1.53 1.84 7.14
N ILE A 59 1.01 1.31 6.04
CA ILE A 59 1.62 0.16 5.35
C ILE A 59 2.07 0.62 3.97
N THR A 60 3.35 0.41 3.66
CA THR A 60 3.95 0.96 2.46
C THR A 60 4.78 -0.08 1.71
N SER A 61 4.49 -0.28 0.42
CA SER A 61 5.42 -0.91 -0.52
C SER A 61 5.95 0.16 -1.47
N VAL A 62 7.26 0.43 -1.44
CA VAL A 62 7.83 1.57 -2.17
C VAL A 62 9.12 1.23 -2.90
N THR A 63 9.24 1.69 -4.14
CA THR A 63 10.49 1.65 -4.90
C THR A 63 11.07 3.06 -5.07
N PHE A 64 12.36 3.19 -4.77
CA PHE A 64 13.17 4.36 -5.11
C PHE A 64 14.10 4.09 -6.31
N GLY A 65 14.14 2.85 -6.79
CA GLY A 65 15.00 2.37 -7.87
C GLY A 65 14.23 2.09 -9.16
N GLN A 66 14.87 1.45 -10.13
CA GLN A 66 14.24 1.24 -11.45
C GLN A 66 13.16 0.15 -11.44
N GLY A 67 13.15 -0.73 -10.43
CA GLY A 67 12.10 -1.73 -10.24
C GLY A 67 10.76 -1.10 -9.83
N ASN A 68 9.70 -1.89 -9.88
CA ASN A 68 8.33 -1.46 -9.55
C ASN A 68 8.05 -1.52 -8.04
N ALA A 69 7.05 -0.78 -7.57
CA ALA A 69 6.52 -1.00 -6.22
C ALA A 69 5.84 -2.38 -6.15
N GLY A 70 5.79 -2.96 -4.95
CA GLY A 70 5.16 -4.25 -4.71
C GLY A 70 3.66 -4.10 -4.42
N THR A 71 3.00 -5.23 -4.22
CA THR A 71 1.58 -5.30 -3.93
C THR A 71 1.33 -5.30 -2.41
N ILE A 72 0.33 -4.54 -1.96
CA ILE A 72 -0.26 -4.69 -0.63
C ILE A 72 -1.56 -5.47 -0.78
N LYS A 73 -1.66 -6.63 -0.11
CA LYS A 73 -2.85 -7.46 -0.05
C LYS A 73 -3.39 -7.51 1.38
N VAL A 74 -4.68 -7.20 1.54
CA VAL A 74 -5.40 -7.31 2.82
C VAL A 74 -6.55 -8.28 2.65
N ASN A 75 -6.55 -9.35 3.43
CA ASN A 75 -7.68 -10.29 3.54
C ASN A 75 -8.18 -10.23 4.99
N ALA A 76 -9.35 -9.61 5.19
CA ALA A 76 -9.99 -9.50 6.50
C ALA A 76 -11.37 -10.14 6.47
N THR A 77 -11.60 -11.24 7.18
CA THR A 77 -12.86 -12.01 7.06
C THR A 77 -14.06 -11.33 7.71
N ASP A 78 -13.85 -10.38 8.62
CA ASP A 78 -14.91 -9.64 9.30
C ASP A 78 -14.94 -8.18 8.82
N PHE A 79 -13.89 -7.41 9.11
CA PHE A 79 -13.80 -6.02 8.69
C PHE A 79 -12.36 -5.53 8.50
N PHE A 80 -12.22 -4.54 7.62
CA PHE A 80 -11.04 -3.71 7.48
C PHE A 80 -11.38 -2.23 7.71
N THR A 81 -10.64 -1.58 8.61
CA THR A 81 -10.83 -0.15 8.92
C THR A 81 -9.52 0.63 8.86
N ILE A 82 -9.56 1.81 8.25
CA ILE A 82 -8.55 2.87 8.42
C ILE A 82 -9.26 4.06 9.06
N SER A 83 -8.79 4.48 10.22
CA SER A 83 -9.28 5.69 10.90
C SER A 83 -8.09 6.56 11.30
N ASP A 84 -7.86 7.61 10.52
CA ASP A 84 -6.70 8.47 10.73
C ASP A 84 -7.06 9.68 11.59
N ASN A 85 -6.90 9.59 12.92
CA ASN A 85 -7.14 10.76 13.79
C ASN A 85 -5.91 11.66 13.92
N ASN A 86 -4.87 11.45 13.11
CA ASN A 86 -3.62 12.20 13.18
C ASN A 86 -3.57 13.31 12.13
N SER A 87 -3.30 14.54 12.55
CA SER A 87 -3.17 15.67 11.62
C SER A 87 -1.79 15.79 10.96
N ASN A 88 -0.79 15.06 11.47
CA ASN A 88 0.62 15.21 11.06
C ASN A 88 1.07 14.11 10.09
N PHE A 89 0.37 12.98 10.04
CA PHE A 89 0.70 11.84 9.18
C PHE A 89 -0.57 11.30 8.56
N THR A 90 -0.57 11.07 7.24
CA THR A 90 -1.67 10.40 6.56
C THR A 90 -1.60 8.90 6.81
N GLY A 91 -2.58 8.36 7.53
CA GLY A 91 -2.74 6.94 7.77
C GLY A 91 -3.34 6.22 6.55
N GLY A 92 -2.78 5.06 6.20
CA GLY A 92 -3.19 4.41 4.96
C GLY A 92 -2.37 3.23 4.46
N LEU A 93 -2.80 2.72 3.31
CA LEU A 93 -2.04 1.77 2.49
C LEU A 93 -1.46 2.52 1.29
N PHE A 94 -0.16 2.35 1.05
CA PHE A 94 0.59 3.10 0.05
C PHE A 94 1.43 2.14 -0.81
N VAL A 95 1.19 2.15 -2.11
CA VAL A 95 2.05 1.47 -3.09
C VAL A 95 2.63 2.51 -4.04
N GLU A 96 3.92 2.78 -3.88
CA GLU A 96 4.54 3.98 -4.44
C GLU A 96 5.78 3.69 -5.29
N SER A 97 5.84 4.31 -6.46
CA SER A 97 7.10 4.47 -7.20
C SER A 97 7.57 5.91 -7.13
N GLN A 98 8.72 6.11 -6.48
CA GLN A 98 9.40 7.40 -6.41
C GLN A 98 10.50 7.51 -7.49
N SER A 99 10.50 6.57 -8.44
CA SER A 99 11.47 6.46 -9.53
C SER A 99 10.93 7.04 -10.83
N THR A 100 11.85 7.46 -11.72
CA THR A 100 11.50 7.96 -13.05
C THR A 100 11.12 6.85 -14.03
N THR A 101 11.35 5.57 -13.68
CA THR A 101 11.08 4.43 -14.58
C THR A 101 10.20 3.36 -13.96
N GLY A 102 10.16 3.24 -12.63
CA GLY A 102 9.33 2.23 -11.95
C GLY A 102 7.85 2.59 -11.99
N THR A 103 6.99 1.57 -12.08
CA THR A 103 5.53 1.73 -11.91
C THR A 103 5.13 1.60 -10.44
N ALA A 104 4.00 2.20 -10.09
CA ALA A 104 3.36 1.89 -8.81
C ALA A 104 2.96 0.40 -8.77
N GLY A 105 2.81 -0.12 -7.57
CA GLY A 105 2.27 -1.46 -7.33
C GLY A 105 0.76 -1.40 -7.12
N ASP A 106 0.17 -2.50 -6.65
CA ASP A 106 -1.29 -2.61 -6.50
C ASP A 106 -1.73 -2.73 -5.05
N ILE A 107 -2.93 -2.23 -4.75
CA ILE A 107 -3.61 -2.48 -3.47
C ILE A 107 -4.79 -3.41 -3.73
N ILE A 108 -4.82 -4.55 -3.05
CA ILE A 108 -5.89 -5.53 -3.13
C ILE A 108 -6.48 -5.71 -1.74
N VAL A 109 -7.77 -5.41 -1.58
CA VAL A 109 -8.49 -5.58 -0.31
C VAL A 109 -9.68 -6.50 -0.52
N THR A 110 -9.78 -7.53 0.30
CA THR A 110 -10.93 -8.42 0.38
C THR A 110 -11.43 -8.43 1.82
N SER A 111 -12.64 -7.89 2.04
CA SER A 111 -13.29 -7.90 3.34
C SER A 111 -14.79 -7.60 3.23
N PRO A 112 -15.68 -8.24 3.99
CA PRO A 112 -17.11 -7.94 3.94
C PRO A 112 -17.43 -6.47 4.20
N ARG A 113 -16.63 -5.80 5.03
CA ARG A 113 -16.79 -4.38 5.33
C ARG A 113 -15.46 -3.65 5.29
N VAL A 114 -15.37 -2.65 4.42
CA VAL A 114 -14.24 -1.70 4.35
C VAL A 114 -14.71 -0.32 4.84
N THR A 115 -14.02 0.25 5.82
CA THR A 115 -14.28 1.62 6.30
C THR A 115 -13.02 2.46 6.24
N LEU A 116 -13.03 3.52 5.43
CA LEU A 116 -12.00 4.56 5.43
C LEU A 116 -12.57 5.85 6.00
N ASN A 117 -11.88 6.43 6.97
CA ASN A 117 -12.44 7.48 7.79
C ASN A 117 -11.37 8.47 8.27
N ASN A 118 -11.77 9.72 8.52
CA ASN A 118 -10.89 10.82 8.95
C ASN A 118 -9.61 10.96 8.08
N GLY A 119 -9.71 10.96 6.76
CA GLY A 119 -8.51 11.03 5.91
C GLY A 119 -7.76 9.71 5.71
N GLY A 120 -8.30 8.60 6.23
CA GLY A 120 -7.82 7.26 5.90
C GLY A 120 -7.70 7.05 4.38
N THR A 121 -6.53 6.61 3.94
CA THR A 121 -6.13 6.68 2.53
C THR A 121 -5.72 5.32 1.96
N LEU A 122 -6.15 5.04 0.73
CA LEU A 122 -5.54 4.04 -0.15
C LEU A 122 -4.92 4.75 -1.34
N ASN A 123 -3.62 4.61 -1.55
CA ASN A 123 -2.90 5.35 -2.58
C ASN A 123 -1.97 4.43 -3.40
N ALA A 124 -2.16 4.42 -4.71
CA ALA A 124 -1.30 3.74 -5.67
C ALA A 124 -0.72 4.77 -6.65
N GLN A 125 0.47 5.27 -6.34
CA GLN A 125 1.05 6.44 -7.00
C GLN A 125 2.41 6.16 -7.61
N SER A 126 2.67 6.73 -8.79
CA SER A 126 4.02 6.78 -9.36
C SER A 126 4.46 8.19 -9.74
N ALA A 127 5.77 8.43 -9.60
CA ALA A 127 6.41 9.68 -9.96
C ALA A 127 6.41 9.90 -11.47
N SER A 128 6.80 8.88 -12.25
CA SER A 128 6.92 9.00 -13.71
C SER A 128 6.41 7.79 -14.50
N GLY A 129 6.12 6.68 -13.82
CA GLY A 129 5.61 5.47 -14.46
C GLY A 129 4.08 5.48 -14.60
N ASN A 130 3.51 4.30 -14.85
CA ASN A 130 2.07 4.09 -14.67
C ASN A 130 1.72 4.06 -13.18
N GLY A 131 0.55 4.59 -12.85
CA GLY A 131 -0.10 4.41 -11.56
C GLY A 131 -0.54 2.95 -11.40
N GLY A 132 -0.87 2.58 -10.18
CA GLY A 132 -1.22 1.20 -9.84
C GLY A 132 -2.72 1.00 -9.82
N ASP A 133 -3.15 -0.25 -9.67
CA ASP A 133 -4.56 -0.57 -9.53
C ASP A 133 -4.95 -0.73 -8.04
N ILE A 134 -6.16 -0.29 -7.70
CA ILE A 134 -6.76 -0.53 -6.39
C ILE A 134 -8.02 -1.38 -6.60
N ASN A 135 -8.01 -2.58 -6.06
CA ASN A 135 -9.11 -3.54 -6.17
C ASN A 135 -9.72 -3.80 -4.78
N LEU A 136 -10.98 -3.42 -4.61
CA LEU A 136 -11.75 -3.66 -3.40
C LEU A 136 -12.85 -4.68 -3.68
N GLN A 137 -12.87 -5.77 -2.93
CA GLN A 137 -13.96 -6.74 -2.89
C GLN A 137 -14.59 -6.70 -1.50
N THR A 138 -15.79 -6.13 -1.42
CA THR A 138 -16.46 -5.85 -0.13
C THR A 138 -17.95 -5.68 -0.28
N ASP A 139 -18.75 -6.19 0.66
CA ASP A 139 -20.19 -6.00 0.64
C ASP A 139 -20.59 -4.56 1.00
N LEU A 140 -19.73 -3.87 1.77
CA LEU A 140 -19.95 -2.50 2.21
C LEU A 140 -18.65 -1.70 2.24
N LEU A 141 -18.58 -0.66 1.39
CA LEU A 141 -17.55 0.37 1.45
C LEU A 141 -18.11 1.66 2.07
N LEU A 142 -17.51 2.12 3.17
CA LEU A 142 -17.79 3.41 3.79
C LEU A 142 -16.57 4.35 3.66
N LEU A 143 -16.71 5.42 2.87
CA LEU A 143 -15.73 6.51 2.77
C LEU A 143 -16.24 7.75 3.50
N ARG A 144 -15.55 8.19 4.55
CA ARG A 144 -16.03 9.26 5.45
C ARG A 144 -14.94 10.28 5.77
N ARG A 145 -15.37 11.53 6.00
CA ARG A 145 -14.56 12.60 6.60
C ARG A 145 -13.18 12.76 5.94
N GLY A 146 -13.17 13.01 4.64
CA GLY A 146 -11.94 13.25 3.88
C GLY A 146 -11.14 12.00 3.50
N ALA A 147 -11.66 10.80 3.76
CA ALA A 147 -11.06 9.57 3.27
C ALA A 147 -10.92 9.55 1.74
N SER A 148 -9.88 8.90 1.24
CA SER A 148 -9.51 8.90 -0.17
C SER A 148 -9.07 7.53 -0.68
N ILE A 149 -9.43 7.23 -1.92
CA ILE A 149 -8.87 6.14 -2.71
C ILE A 149 -8.38 6.77 -4.01
N SER A 150 -7.08 6.62 -4.29
CA SER A 150 -6.46 7.34 -5.39
C SER A 150 -5.43 6.47 -6.10
N THR A 151 -5.52 6.47 -7.43
CA THR A 151 -4.50 5.97 -8.33
C THR A 151 -3.97 7.17 -9.11
N THR A 152 -2.66 7.35 -9.17
CA THR A 152 -2.05 8.52 -9.83
C THR A 152 -0.73 8.15 -10.50
N ALA A 153 -0.53 8.70 -11.68
CA ALA A 153 0.68 8.51 -12.47
C ALA A 153 1.35 9.84 -12.79
N GLY A 154 2.65 9.79 -13.07
CA GLY A 154 3.36 10.92 -13.65
C GLY A 154 3.35 12.18 -12.79
N THR A 155 3.43 12.07 -11.45
CA THR A 155 3.45 13.25 -10.57
C THR A 155 4.63 14.20 -10.82
N VAL A 156 5.67 13.76 -11.56
CA VAL A 156 6.75 14.61 -12.07
C VAL A 156 6.55 15.10 -13.52
N LEU A 157 5.30 15.14 -13.99
CA LEU A 157 4.85 15.69 -15.29
C LEU A 157 5.38 14.96 -16.54
N THR A 158 5.79 13.71 -16.39
CA THR A 158 6.32 12.88 -17.48
C THR A 158 5.25 12.03 -18.17
N GLY A 159 3.98 12.13 -17.75
CA GLY A 159 2.87 11.32 -18.24
C GLY A 159 2.81 9.94 -17.58
N GLY A 160 1.83 9.13 -17.98
CA GLY A 160 1.58 7.78 -17.46
C GLY A 160 0.09 7.49 -17.36
N ASN A 161 -0.30 6.21 -17.45
CA ASN A 161 -1.67 5.82 -17.18
C ASN A 161 -1.91 5.80 -15.67
N GLY A 162 -2.92 6.53 -15.19
CA GLY A 162 -3.25 6.67 -13.77
C GLY A 162 -3.58 5.36 -13.05
N GLY A 163 -3.90 4.29 -13.77
CA GLY A 163 -4.39 3.02 -13.19
C GLY A 163 -5.90 3.06 -12.92
N ASN A 164 -6.44 1.95 -12.41
CA ASN A 164 -7.87 1.75 -12.19
C ASN A 164 -8.20 1.58 -10.70
N ILE A 165 -9.37 2.08 -10.31
CA ILE A 165 -9.99 1.77 -9.02
C ILE A 165 -11.21 0.89 -9.32
N SER A 166 -11.14 -0.38 -8.94
CA SER A 166 -12.24 -1.33 -9.09
C SER A 166 -12.85 -1.63 -7.73
N ILE A 167 -14.15 -1.43 -7.61
CA ILE A 167 -14.90 -1.72 -6.39
C ILE A 167 -16.00 -2.71 -6.76
N ASN A 168 -15.90 -3.92 -6.22
CA ASN A 168 -16.87 -4.98 -6.39
C ASN A 168 -17.62 -5.17 -5.07
N THR A 169 -18.91 -4.81 -5.10
CA THR A 169 -19.84 -4.83 -3.97
C THR A 169 -21.04 -5.69 -4.23
#